data_AF-A0A2I0WGV3-F1
#
_entry.id   AF-A0A2I0WGV3-F1
#
_cell.length_a   1.000
_cell.length_b   1.000
_cell.length_c   1.000
_cell.angle_alpha   90.00
_cell.angle_beta   90.00
_cell.angle_gamma   90.00
#
_symmetry.space_group_name_H-M   'P 1'
#
loop_
_entity.id
_entity.type
_entity.pdbx_description
1 polymer ?
#
loop_
_entity_poly.entity_id
_entity_poly.type
_entity_poly.pdbx_seq_one_letter_code
_entity_poly.pdbx_strand_id
1 'polypeptide(L)'
;MVRFSVSQDGVWAVNKFVKNHNHELARPDDQHLLRSSRSISDDNAAVLKFMSEAGIKTVDAFTYLSDEVGGVDNLGFTKRAAYNYIQKERIAKIDTGDTNSLIKLFKERAIDDNMFAWDVETDEDGCLLNFF
;
A
#
# COMPACT_ATOMS: atom_id res chain seq x y z
N MET A 1 -30.07 5.72 -1.00
CA MET A 1 -30.01 4.24 -1.20
C MET A 1 -30.29 3.92 -2.66
N VAL A 2 -29.48 3.07 -3.30
CA VAL A 2 -29.71 2.60 -4.67
C VAL A 2 -30.03 1.10 -4.62
N ARG A 3 -31.07 0.66 -5.32
CA ARG A 3 -31.39 -0.77 -5.49
C ARG A 3 -31.15 -1.17 -6.93
N PHE A 4 -30.44 -2.27 -7.11
CA PHE A 4 -30.11 -2.84 -8.40
C PHE A 4 -30.85 -4.17 -8.59
N SER A 5 -31.12 -4.53 -9.83
CA SER A 5 -31.41 -5.91 -10.22
C SER A 5 -30.41 -6.37 -11.26
N VAL A 6 -30.12 -7.66 -11.25
CA VAL A 6 -29.28 -8.33 -12.24
C VAL A 6 -30.17 -9.25 -13.07
N SER A 7 -30.14 -9.12 -14.39
CA SER A 7 -30.85 -10.04 -15.30
C SER A 7 -30.20 -11.42 -15.32
N GLN A 8 -30.88 -12.42 -15.89
CA GLN A 8 -30.28 -13.75 -16.12
C GLN A 8 -29.03 -13.68 -17.02
N ASP A 9 -28.96 -12.66 -17.89
CA ASP A 9 -27.80 -12.40 -18.76
C ASP A 9 -26.70 -11.56 -18.07
N GLY A 10 -26.83 -11.28 -16.76
CA GLY A 10 -25.82 -10.55 -15.99
C GLY A 10 -25.85 -9.03 -16.15
N VAL A 11 -26.89 -8.47 -16.78
CA VAL A 11 -27.01 -7.01 -16.98
C VAL A 11 -27.53 -6.36 -15.71
N TRP A 12 -26.80 -5.34 -15.23
CA TRP A 12 -27.16 -4.56 -14.04
C TRP A 12 -28.08 -3.40 -14.42
N ALA A 13 -29.25 -3.31 -13.78
CA ALA A 13 -30.19 -2.20 -13.93
C ALA A 13 -30.49 -1.55 -12.58
N VAL A 14 -30.61 -0.23 -12.57
CA VAL A 14 -31.02 0.53 -11.39
C VAL A 14 -32.54 0.54 -11.31
N ASN A 15 -33.11 -0.11 -10.30
CA ASN A 15 -34.56 -0.19 -10.10
C ASN A 15 -35.12 0.93 -9.24
N LYS A 16 -34.32 1.43 -8.28
CA LYS A 16 -34.76 2.50 -7.37
C LYS A 16 -33.59 3.34 -6.92
N PHE A 17 -33.74 4.66 -7.05
CA PHE A 17 -32.84 5.64 -6.47
C PHE A 17 -33.57 6.48 -5.43
N VAL A 18 -33.20 6.31 -4.15
CA VAL A 18 -33.68 7.17 -3.06
C VAL A 18 -32.60 8.21 -2.78
N LYS A 19 -32.87 9.45 -3.18
CA LYS A 19 -31.97 10.60 -3.00
C LYS A 19 -31.89 11.07 -1.55
N ASN A 20 -32.98 10.95 -0.79
CA ASN A 20 -33.00 11.38 0.61
C ASN A 20 -32.20 10.40 1.47
N HIS A 21 -31.30 10.96 2.27
CA HIS A 21 -30.55 10.25 3.29
C HIS A 21 -31.30 10.35 4.62
N ASN A 22 -31.13 9.35 5.48
CA ASN A 22 -31.64 9.38 6.86
C ASN A 22 -30.64 10.02 7.85
N HIS A 23 -29.55 10.57 7.33
CA HIS A 23 -28.49 11.24 8.07
C HIS A 23 -27.93 12.40 7.23
N GLU A 24 -27.25 13.35 7.87
CA GLU A 24 -26.52 14.41 7.18
C GLU A 24 -25.35 13.83 6.38
N LEU A 25 -25.01 14.45 5.25
CA LEU A 25 -23.80 14.09 4.52
C LEU A 25 -22.54 14.41 5.35
N ALA A 26 -21.43 13.75 5.03
CA ALA A 26 -20.16 14.05 5.67
C ALA A 26 -19.82 15.54 5.51
N ARG A 27 -19.32 16.15 6.58
CA ARG A 27 -18.87 17.55 6.56
C ARG A 27 -17.69 17.67 5.60
N PRO A 28 -17.50 18.84 4.96
CA PRO A 28 -16.34 19.09 4.11
C PRO A 28 -15.01 18.69 4.78
N ASP A 29 -14.85 19.06 6.04
CA ASP A 29 -13.65 18.76 6.84
C ASP A 29 -13.44 17.26 7.07
N ASP A 30 -14.51 16.46 7.07
CA ASP A 30 -14.47 15.01 7.26
C ASP A 30 -14.36 14.22 5.93
N GLN A 31 -14.39 14.90 4.77
CA GLN A 31 -14.42 14.21 3.47
C GLN A 31 -13.18 13.35 3.23
N HIS A 32 -12.02 13.76 3.75
CA HIS A 32 -10.77 13.00 3.66
C HIS A 32 -10.82 11.68 4.45
N LEU A 33 -11.75 11.56 5.42
CA LEU A 33 -11.99 10.34 6.17
C LEU A 33 -12.87 9.34 5.41
N LEU A 34 -13.57 9.76 4.35
CA LEU A 34 -14.40 8.85 3.56
C LEU A 34 -13.53 7.88 2.75
N ARG A 35 -13.91 6.61 2.73
CA ARG A 35 -13.19 5.59 1.95
C ARG A 35 -13.12 5.93 0.46
N SER A 36 -14.17 6.51 -0.10
CA SER A 36 -14.26 6.92 -1.51
C SER A 36 -13.27 8.04 -1.88
N SER A 37 -12.84 8.82 -0.89
CA SER A 37 -11.89 9.93 -1.07
C SER A 37 -10.45 9.51 -0.85
N ARG A 38 -10.20 8.25 -0.46
CA ARG A 38 -8.86 7.73 -0.16
C ARG A 38 -8.27 7.08 -1.41
N SER A 39 -7.44 7.83 -2.13
CA SER A 39 -6.66 7.32 -3.25
C SER A 39 -5.24 7.87 -3.17
N ILE A 40 -4.25 6.99 -3.32
CA ILE A 40 -2.86 7.41 -3.50
C ILE A 40 -2.73 7.78 -4.97
N SER A 41 -2.33 9.02 -5.27
CA SER A 41 -1.99 9.43 -6.65
C SER A 41 -0.68 8.78 -7.08
N ASP A 42 -0.47 8.67 -8.40
CA ASP A 42 0.77 8.09 -8.94
C ASP A 42 2.02 8.86 -8.48
N ASP A 43 1.93 10.19 -8.38
CA ASP A 43 3.01 11.03 -7.88
C ASP A 43 3.34 10.73 -6.40
N ASN A 44 2.33 10.65 -5.54
CA ASN A 44 2.51 10.33 -4.12
C ASN A 44 3.02 8.89 -3.95
N ALA A 45 2.56 7.95 -4.78
CA ALA A 45 3.07 6.59 -4.82
C ALA A 45 4.56 6.53 -5.19
N ALA A 46 4.97 7.30 -6.20
CA ALA A 46 6.36 7.40 -6.62
C ALA A 46 7.26 7.95 -5.51
N VAL A 47 6.83 9.02 -4.81
CA VAL A 47 7.57 9.59 -3.67
C VAL A 47 7.68 8.59 -2.52
N LEU A 48 6.58 7.93 -2.15
CA LEU A 48 6.59 6.89 -1.11
C LEU A 48 7.58 5.78 -1.44
N LYS A 49 7.57 5.30 -2.69
CA LYS A 49 8.48 4.26 -3.17
C LYS A 49 9.93 4.71 -3.08
N PHE A 50 10.26 5.88 -3.65
CA PHE A 50 11.61 6.43 -3.65
C PHE A 50 12.17 6.59 -2.24
N MET A 51 11.38 7.18 -1.33
CA MET A 51 11.80 7.34 0.06
C MET A 51 12.00 6.00 0.77
N SER A 52 11.13 5.02 0.53
CA SER A 52 11.31 3.68 1.10
C SER A 52 12.57 2.98 0.57
N GLU A 53 12.94 3.19 -0.69
CA GLU A 53 14.16 2.62 -1.30
C GLU A 53 15.42 3.29 -0.75
N ALA A 54 15.35 4.58 -0.44
CA ALA A 54 16.37 5.33 0.29
C ALA A 54 16.46 4.97 1.79
N GLY A 55 15.65 4.03 2.29
CA GLY A 55 15.66 3.59 3.68
C GLY A 55 14.89 4.49 4.66
N ILE A 56 14.17 5.50 4.16
CA ILE A 56 13.33 6.38 4.98
C ILE A 56 12.10 5.58 5.43
N LYS A 57 11.73 5.73 6.71
CA LYS A 57 10.57 5.02 7.25
C LYS A 57 9.30 5.54 6.58
N THR A 58 8.34 4.65 6.33
CA THR A 58 7.04 5.02 5.75
C THR A 58 6.30 6.10 6.54
N VAL A 59 6.52 6.15 7.87
CA VAL A 59 5.96 7.19 8.74
C VAL A 59 6.49 8.58 8.39
N ASP A 60 7.80 8.68 8.12
CA ASP A 60 8.49 9.94 7.82
C ASP A 60 8.14 10.40 6.39
N ALA A 61 8.10 9.47 5.44
CA ALA A 61 7.65 9.76 4.07
C ALA A 61 6.19 10.23 4.01
N PHE A 62 5.32 9.63 4.85
CA PHE A 62 3.93 10.07 4.98
C PHE A 62 3.83 11.47 5.59
N THR A 63 4.60 11.75 6.64
CA THR A 63 4.65 13.08 7.26
C THR A 63 5.14 14.13 6.28
N TYR A 64 6.21 13.84 5.52
CA TYR A 64 6.71 14.71 4.46
C TYR A 64 5.61 15.07 3.45
N LEU A 65 4.92 14.07 2.90
CA LEU A 65 3.86 14.32 1.92
C LEU A 65 2.68 15.10 2.52
N SER A 66 2.33 14.84 3.78
CA SER A 66 1.32 15.60 4.51
C SER A 66 1.73 17.07 4.65
N ASP A 67 2.99 17.33 5.01
CA ASP A 67 3.49 18.69 5.21
C ASP A 67 3.50 19.49 3.91
N GLU A 68 3.89 18.85 2.79
CA GLU A 68 3.89 19.47 1.45
C GLU A 68 2.50 19.96 1.00
N VAL A 69 1.43 19.26 1.39
CA VAL A 69 0.05 19.63 1.07
C VAL A 69 -0.64 20.43 2.19
N GLY A 70 0.10 20.83 3.22
CA GLY A 70 -0.40 21.62 4.34
C GLY A 70 -1.27 20.85 5.33
N GLY A 71 -1.16 19.52 5.38
CA GLY A 71 -1.80 18.67 6.39
C GLY A 71 -2.37 17.36 5.84
N VAL A 72 -2.62 16.41 6.74
CA VAL A 72 -3.13 15.07 6.41
C VAL A 72 -4.49 15.14 5.69
N ASP A 73 -5.31 16.13 6.03
CA ASP A 73 -6.65 16.30 5.49
C ASP A 73 -6.62 16.61 3.97
N ASN A 74 -5.52 17.20 3.48
CA ASN A 74 -5.32 17.54 2.07
C ASN A 74 -4.59 16.45 1.27
N LEU A 75 -4.07 15.42 1.94
CA LEU A 75 -3.21 14.41 1.32
C LEU A 75 -3.98 13.40 0.46
N GLY A 76 -5.28 13.23 0.71
CA GLY A 76 -6.13 12.32 -0.07
C GLY A 76 -5.89 10.83 0.20
N PHE A 77 -5.03 10.45 1.14
CA PHE A 77 -4.89 9.08 1.62
C PHE A 77 -4.43 9.02 3.08
N THR A 78 -4.65 7.85 3.69
CA THR A 78 -4.32 7.65 5.12
C THR A 78 -2.92 7.07 5.29
N LYS A 79 -2.33 7.28 6.48
CA LYS A 79 -1.09 6.61 6.89
C LYS A 79 -1.14 5.10 6.64
N ARG A 80 -2.27 4.44 6.96
CA ARG A 80 -2.46 3.00 6.70
C ARG A 80 -2.38 2.65 5.22
N ALA A 81 -2.91 3.49 4.33
CA ALA A 81 -2.81 3.27 2.89
C ALA A 81 -1.35 3.34 2.42
N ALA A 82 -0.55 4.26 2.96
CA ALA A 82 0.89 4.34 2.69
C ALA A 82 1.63 3.05 3.09
N TYR A 83 1.37 2.55 4.31
CA TYR A 83 1.94 1.27 4.77
C TYR A 83 1.52 0.10 3.88
N ASN A 84 0.24 0.01 3.52
CA ASN A 84 -0.25 -1.05 2.65
C ASN A 84 0.40 -1.00 1.26
N TYR A 85 0.60 0.20 0.71
CA TYR A 85 1.27 0.39 -0.57
C TYR A 85 2.73 -0.08 -0.52
N ILE A 86 3.51 0.40 0.46
CA ILE A 86 4.91 -0.02 0.62
C ILE A 86 5.03 -1.53 0.88
N GLN A 87 4.12 -2.10 1.67
CA GLN A 87 4.11 -3.54 1.90
C GLN A 87 3.84 -4.31 0.60
N LYS A 88 2.92 -3.83 -0.24
CA LYS A 88 2.64 -4.43 -1.55
C LYS A 88 3.87 -4.37 -2.46
N GLU A 89 4.56 -3.23 -2.51
CA GLU A 89 5.82 -3.08 -3.27
C GLU A 89 6.90 -4.04 -2.77
N ARG A 90 7.03 -4.19 -1.44
CA ARG A 90 8.00 -5.14 -0.85
C ARG A 90 7.68 -6.59 -1.20
N ILE A 91 6.41 -6.99 -1.09
CA ILE A 91 5.98 -8.34 -1.45
C ILE A 91 6.19 -8.60 -2.94
N ALA A 92 5.92 -7.61 -3.81
CA ALA A 92 6.13 -7.73 -5.24
C ALA A 92 7.61 -7.95 -5.62
N LYS A 93 8.57 -7.49 -4.81
CA LYS A 93 10.00 -7.80 -5.00
C LYS A 93 10.34 -9.26 -4.64
N ILE A 94 9.48 -9.93 -3.87
CA ILE A 94 9.63 -11.34 -3.50
C ILE A 94 8.73 -12.14 -4.46
N ASP A 95 9.20 -12.24 -5.71
CA ASP A 95 8.48 -12.66 -6.93
C ASP A 95 7.65 -13.96 -6.80
N THR A 96 8.04 -14.87 -5.89
CA THR A 96 7.36 -16.17 -5.66
C THR A 96 7.07 -16.50 -4.20
N GLY A 97 7.46 -15.64 -3.26
CA GLY A 97 7.39 -15.96 -1.82
C GLY A 97 8.28 -17.14 -1.39
N ASP A 98 9.17 -17.63 -2.28
CA ASP A 98 10.11 -18.69 -1.93
C ASP A 98 11.35 -18.14 -1.21
N THR A 99 12.02 -19.02 -0.49
CA THR A 99 13.25 -18.72 0.26
C THR A 99 14.38 -18.28 -0.66
N ASN A 100 14.40 -18.72 -1.92
CA ASN A 100 15.40 -18.33 -2.92
C ASN A 100 15.29 -16.87 -3.34
N SER A 101 14.06 -16.34 -3.46
CA SER A 101 13.79 -14.94 -3.76
C SER A 101 14.26 -14.03 -2.62
N LEU A 102 14.10 -14.47 -1.37
CA LEU A 102 14.63 -13.79 -0.19
C LEU A 102 16.17 -13.76 -0.21
N ILE A 103 16.81 -14.91 -0.46
CA ILE A 103 18.28 -15.02 -0.57
C ILE A 103 18.80 -14.09 -1.67
N LYS A 104 18.17 -14.07 -2.84
CA LYS A 104 18.56 -13.20 -3.96
C LYS A 104 18.46 -11.72 -3.57
N LEU A 105 17.35 -11.31 -2.97
CA LEU A 105 17.14 -9.93 -2.50
C LEU A 105 18.24 -9.51 -1.51
N PHE A 106 18.63 -10.39 -0.60
CA PHE A 106 19.64 -10.10 0.42
C PHE A 106 21.05 -10.05 -0.18
N LYS A 107 21.35 -10.91 -1.19
CA LYS A 107 22.58 -10.79 -1.99
C LYS A 107 22.68 -9.45 -2.69
N GLU A 108 21.60 -9.00 -3.34
CA GLU A 108 21.54 -7.69 -3.99
C GLU A 108 21.72 -6.56 -2.96
N ARG A 109 21.06 -6.66 -1.80
CA ARG A 109 21.20 -5.65 -0.74
C ARG A 109 22.61 -5.58 -0.16
N ALA A 110 23.29 -6.70 0.00
CA ALA A 110 24.68 -6.73 0.47
C ALA A 110 25.67 -6.11 -0.53
N ILE A 111 25.32 -6.06 -1.82
CA ILE A 111 26.10 -5.36 -2.84
C ILE A 111 25.92 -3.84 -2.69
N ASP A 112 24.70 -3.39 -2.42
CA ASP A 112 24.36 -1.96 -2.32
C ASP A 112 24.73 -1.33 -0.97
N ASP A 113 24.72 -2.11 0.11
CA ASP A 113 24.87 -1.67 1.49
C ASP A 113 25.95 -2.49 2.21
N ASN A 114 27.17 -1.94 2.28
CA ASN A 114 28.31 -2.61 2.91
C ASN A 114 28.14 -2.87 4.42
N MET A 115 27.14 -2.27 5.07
CA MET A 115 26.82 -2.51 6.48
C MET A 115 25.76 -3.61 6.66
N PHE A 116 25.20 -4.11 5.57
CA PHE A 116 24.19 -5.15 5.58
C PHE A 116 24.83 -6.53 5.67
N ALA A 117 24.74 -7.15 6.84
CA ALA A 117 25.16 -8.52 7.08
C ALA A 117 23.94 -9.44 7.19
N TRP A 118 24.06 -10.64 6.62
CA TRP A 118 23.07 -11.69 6.70
C TRP A 118 23.76 -13.04 6.46
N ASP A 119 23.18 -14.10 6.99
CA ASP A 119 23.61 -15.47 6.71
C ASP A 119 22.41 -16.43 6.66
N VAL A 120 22.58 -17.55 5.98
CA VAL A 120 21.55 -18.57 5.84
C VAL A 120 22.13 -19.96 5.95
N GLU A 121 21.49 -20.80 6.74
CA GLU A 121 21.79 -22.22 6.79
C GLU A 121 20.78 -22.97 5.92
N THR A 122 21.27 -23.85 5.06
CA THR A 122 20.44 -24.73 4.22
C THR A 122 20.75 -26.20 4.50
N ASP A 123 19.76 -27.07 4.33
CA ASP A 123 19.95 -28.52 4.40
C ASP A 123 20.66 -29.08 3.14
N GLU A 124 20.82 -30.41 3.10
CA GLU A 124 21.45 -31.13 1.99
C GLU A 124 20.67 -30.98 0.67
N ASP A 125 19.37 -30.71 0.74
CA ASP A 125 18.48 -30.49 -0.40
C ASP A 125 18.39 -29.00 -0.80
N GLY A 126 19.15 -28.12 -0.14
CA GLY A 126 19.15 -26.68 -0.38
C GLY A 126 17.93 -25.94 0.17
N CYS A 127 17.15 -26.57 1.06
CA CYS A 127 16.04 -25.91 1.74
C CYS A 127 16.55 -25.07 2.92
N LEU A 128 15.92 -23.92 3.15
CA LEU A 128 16.30 -22.98 4.20
C LEU A 128 15.98 -23.55 5.59
N LEU A 129 16.99 -23.69 6.43
CA LEU A 129 16.89 -24.14 7.82
C LEU A 129 16.85 -22.96 8.79
N ASN A 130 17.88 -22.11 8.75
CA ASN A 130 18.02 -20.97 9.65
C ASN A 130 18.37 -19.70 8.88
N PHE A 131 18.01 -18.56 9.46
CA PHE A 131 18.25 -17.23 8.91
C PHE A 131 18.83 -16.32 9.99
N PHE A 132 19.97 -15.68 9.72
CA PHE A 132 20.75 -14.90 10.68
C PHE A 132 21.00 -13.47 10.18
#